data_AF-A0A952IUA1-F1
#
_entry.id   AF-A0A952IUA1-F1
#
_cell.length_a   1.000
_cell.length_b   1.000
_cell.length_c   1.000
_cell.angle_alpha   90.00
_cell.angle_beta   90.00
_cell.angle_gamma   90.00
#
_symmetry.space_group_name_H-M   'P 1'
#
loop_
_entity.id
_entity.type
_entity.pdbx_description
1 polymer ?
#
loop_
_entity_poly.entity_id
_entity_poly.type
_entity_poly.pdbx_seq_one_letter_code
_entity_poly.pdbx_strand_id
1 'polypeptide(L)'
;MTQVLRQMDLVVAEGVQQGARFSLQERRPVTVGIRFDCDVVLEPQVLADKKTIIPGHEPVLRLLREGQEVQIEVVSGDIHVGQRTMSPGESSPLLPGDSVRVGNSSCVLETVRQNVANAETQIERGSMNQSFSPQKRRKPPIRLTLAGGFILGVLFVVIGISEYAGLSDNGSSDEPRLPDLATLLPVEGFEQIVVEQSSGKAAEITGFVAGRAQFKQLTSLISPYAHRVNVDISVGEELQDSVASVYRLHGIAADVDVTAMGQVSVSTAVAEVSILDTIEERVRKDVAGVMNLDRINTPPLEIEDKTPADTIPGKRIVLVVASEPAYILTEDGSRYFSGSVLPGGYRIQAIHDQKVDLVRNDEYLELIF
;
A
#
# COMPACT_ATOMS: atom_id res chain seq x y z
N MET A 1 21.63 -33.79 -14.13
CA MET A 1 20.22 -33.52 -14.43
C MET A 1 19.98 -32.03 -14.24
N THR A 2 19.88 -31.27 -15.33
CA THR A 2 19.67 -29.82 -15.28
C THR A 2 18.23 -29.56 -14.85
N GLN A 3 18.04 -29.12 -13.61
CA GLN A 3 16.73 -28.80 -13.08
C GLN A 3 16.25 -27.52 -13.76
N VAL A 4 15.31 -27.66 -14.71
CA VAL A 4 14.64 -26.52 -15.35
C VAL A 4 13.73 -25.91 -14.29
N LEU A 5 14.14 -24.79 -13.71
CA LEU A 5 13.27 -23.97 -12.86
C LEU A 5 12.14 -23.44 -13.74
N ARG A 6 10.94 -23.99 -13.54
CA ARG A 6 9.73 -23.44 -14.16
C ARG A 6 9.24 -22.31 -13.27
N GLN A 7 9.19 -21.12 -13.81
CA GLN A 7 8.55 -20.00 -13.14
C GLN A 7 7.04 -20.15 -13.32
N MET A 8 6.30 -19.99 -12.22
CA MET A 8 4.84 -20.03 -12.21
C MET A 8 4.34 -18.63 -11.97
N ASP A 9 3.62 -18.08 -12.94
CA ASP A 9 3.07 -16.75 -12.86
C ASP A 9 1.55 -16.84 -12.82
N LEU A 10 0.94 -16.12 -11.89
CA LEU A 10 -0.48 -15.82 -11.93
C LEU A 10 -0.67 -14.61 -12.85
N VAL A 11 -1.44 -14.78 -13.93
CA VAL A 11 -1.68 -13.75 -14.94
C VAL A 11 -3.14 -13.36 -14.90
N VAL A 12 -3.45 -12.06 -14.80
CA VAL A 12 -4.83 -11.56 -14.87
C VAL A 12 -5.28 -11.62 -16.33
N ALA A 13 -6.17 -12.54 -16.65
CA ALA A 13 -6.71 -12.75 -17.99
C ALA A 13 -7.86 -11.79 -18.31
N GLU A 14 -8.68 -11.44 -17.32
CA GLU A 14 -9.82 -10.54 -17.44
C GLU A 14 -9.96 -9.65 -16.19
N GLY A 15 -10.36 -8.38 -16.36
CA GLY A 15 -10.54 -7.40 -15.27
C GLY A 15 -9.87 -6.05 -15.57
N VAL A 16 -9.90 -5.11 -14.62
CA VAL A 16 -9.22 -3.78 -14.75
C VAL A 16 -7.72 -3.95 -14.97
N GLN A 17 -7.15 -4.97 -14.32
CA GLN A 17 -5.72 -5.24 -14.29
C GLN A 17 -5.31 -6.28 -15.33
N GLN A 18 -6.07 -6.44 -16.43
CA GLN A 18 -5.76 -7.41 -17.47
C GLN A 18 -4.31 -7.30 -17.96
N GLY A 19 -3.62 -8.44 -18.02
CA GLY A 19 -2.21 -8.55 -18.40
C GLY A 19 -1.23 -8.39 -17.24
N ALA A 20 -1.69 -8.01 -16.04
CA ALA A 20 -0.84 -8.01 -14.84
C ALA A 20 -0.35 -9.43 -14.52
N ARG A 21 0.88 -9.51 -14.02
CA ARG A 21 1.56 -10.79 -13.72
C ARG A 21 2.13 -10.76 -12.31
N PHE A 22 1.98 -11.86 -11.61
CA PHE A 22 2.55 -12.06 -10.30
C PHE A 22 3.27 -13.41 -10.22
N SER A 23 4.56 -13.40 -9.87
CA SER A 23 5.38 -14.61 -9.82
C SER A 23 5.25 -15.34 -8.48
N LEU A 24 4.78 -16.57 -8.52
CA LEU A 24 4.63 -17.42 -7.35
C LEU A 24 5.98 -18.00 -6.91
N GLN A 25 6.41 -17.60 -5.71
CA GLN A 25 7.61 -18.13 -5.05
C GLN A 25 7.32 -19.51 -4.43
N GLU A 26 8.31 -20.41 -4.44
CA GLU A 26 8.17 -21.72 -3.81
C GLU A 26 8.03 -21.60 -2.28
N ARG A 27 7.12 -22.39 -1.71
CA ARG A 27 6.87 -22.51 -0.26
C ARG A 27 6.51 -21.20 0.45
N ARG A 28 6.08 -20.19 -0.30
CA ARG A 28 5.53 -18.95 0.26
C ARG A 28 4.04 -18.89 -0.04
N PRO A 29 3.16 -18.91 0.98
CA PRO A 29 1.75 -18.67 0.77
C PRO A 29 1.53 -17.21 0.30
N VAL A 30 0.62 -17.02 -0.64
CA VAL A 30 0.27 -15.72 -1.22
C VAL A 30 -1.24 -15.56 -1.15
N THR A 31 -1.73 -14.46 -0.60
CA THR A 31 -3.17 -14.14 -0.62
C THR A 31 -3.52 -13.32 -1.85
N VAL A 32 -4.59 -13.70 -2.54
CA VAL A 32 -5.13 -13.01 -3.70
C VAL A 32 -6.59 -12.70 -3.44
N GLY A 33 -6.98 -11.45 -3.55
CA GLY A 33 -8.34 -11.03 -3.22
C GLY A 33 -8.60 -9.61 -3.65
N ILE A 34 -9.79 -9.12 -3.33
CA ILE A 34 -10.17 -7.72 -3.61
C ILE A 34 -9.83 -6.78 -2.44
N ARG A 35 -9.35 -7.33 -1.32
CA ARG A 35 -9.02 -6.59 -0.10
C ARG A 35 -7.59 -6.07 -0.15
N PHE A 36 -7.37 -4.91 0.46
CA PHE A 36 -6.04 -4.29 0.54
C PHE A 36 -5.05 -5.03 1.45
N ASP A 37 -5.51 -5.96 2.28
CA ASP A 37 -4.65 -6.82 3.11
C ASP A 37 -4.12 -8.06 2.36
N CYS A 38 -4.44 -8.20 1.07
CA CYS A 38 -3.94 -9.29 0.23
C CYS A 38 -2.57 -8.96 -0.39
N ASP A 39 -1.71 -9.98 -0.55
CA ASP A 39 -0.43 -9.82 -1.26
C ASP A 39 -0.64 -9.41 -2.74
N VAL A 40 -1.72 -9.90 -3.35
CA VAL A 40 -2.17 -9.51 -4.69
C VAL A 40 -3.59 -8.97 -4.59
N VAL A 41 -3.74 -7.67 -4.82
CA VAL A 41 -5.03 -6.97 -4.77
C VAL A 41 -5.61 -6.85 -6.18
N LEU A 42 -6.73 -7.51 -6.40
CA LEU A 42 -7.49 -7.47 -7.63
C LEU A 42 -8.58 -6.40 -7.51
N GLU A 43 -8.50 -5.34 -8.32
CA GLU A 43 -9.56 -4.34 -8.30
C GLU A 43 -10.86 -4.88 -8.91
N PRO A 44 -12.01 -4.76 -8.23
CA PRO A 44 -13.29 -4.95 -8.88
C PRO A 44 -13.47 -3.86 -9.93
N GLN A 45 -13.85 -4.23 -11.16
CA GLN A 45 -14.27 -3.23 -12.16
C GLN A 45 -15.33 -2.32 -11.53
N VAL A 46 -14.99 -1.05 -11.42
CA VAL A 46 -15.78 -0.02 -10.75
C VAL A 46 -17.13 0.14 -11.46
N LEU A 47 -18.21 0.08 -10.65
CA LEU A 47 -19.56 0.63 -10.90
C LEU A 47 -20.37 0.03 -12.07
N ALA A 48 -21.04 -1.08 -11.82
CA ALA A 48 -22.37 -1.32 -12.43
C ALA A 48 -23.37 -1.87 -11.40
N ASP A 49 -22.96 -2.81 -10.54
CA ASP A 49 -23.85 -3.39 -9.54
C ASP A 49 -23.21 -3.40 -8.15
N LYS A 50 -23.33 -2.27 -7.43
CA LYS A 50 -22.97 -2.12 -6.00
C LYS A 50 -23.80 -3.00 -5.04
N LYS A 51 -24.54 -3.99 -5.55
CA LYS A 51 -25.56 -4.75 -4.82
C LYS A 51 -25.12 -6.15 -4.36
N THR A 52 -23.93 -6.62 -4.74
CA THR A 52 -23.62 -8.06 -4.67
C THR A 52 -22.44 -8.43 -3.76
N ILE A 53 -21.66 -7.46 -3.27
CA ILE A 53 -20.54 -7.76 -2.36
C ILE A 53 -20.99 -7.46 -0.92
N ILE A 54 -21.26 -8.52 -0.16
CA ILE A 54 -21.58 -8.45 1.27
C ILE A 54 -20.25 -8.18 2.02
N PRO A 55 -20.14 -7.12 2.83
CA PRO A 55 -18.96 -6.88 3.66
C PRO A 55 -18.61 -8.10 4.52
N GLY A 56 -17.35 -8.52 4.49
CA GLY A 56 -16.88 -9.74 5.17
C GLY A 56 -17.04 -11.05 4.38
N HIS A 57 -17.68 -11.03 3.21
CA HIS A 57 -17.75 -12.14 2.26
C HIS A 57 -16.94 -11.87 0.98
N GLU A 58 -15.95 -10.98 1.07
CA GLU A 58 -15.10 -10.62 -0.05
C GLU A 58 -14.26 -11.84 -0.47
N PRO A 59 -14.21 -12.17 -1.77
CA PRO A 59 -13.50 -13.34 -2.25
C PRO A 59 -11.99 -13.17 -2.02
N VAL A 60 -11.42 -14.06 -1.22
CA VAL A 60 -10.00 -14.15 -0.94
C VAL A 60 -9.58 -15.61 -1.05
N LEU A 61 -8.58 -15.87 -1.89
CA LEU A 61 -7.90 -17.16 -1.94
C LEU A 61 -6.48 -17.05 -1.43
N ARG A 62 -5.95 -18.19 -0.99
CA ARG A 62 -4.55 -18.41 -0.70
C ARG A 62 -3.98 -19.37 -1.72
N LEU A 63 -2.84 -19.01 -2.30
CA LEU A 63 -2.04 -19.83 -3.18
C LEU A 63 -0.81 -20.33 -2.43
N LEU A 64 -0.51 -21.61 -2.52
CA LEU A 64 0.74 -22.18 -2.05
C LEU A 64 1.38 -23.01 -3.15
N ARG A 65 2.60 -22.63 -3.56
CA ARG A 65 3.37 -23.38 -4.54
C ARG A 65 4.29 -24.39 -3.85
N GLU A 66 4.12 -25.67 -4.19
CA GLU A 66 4.99 -26.77 -3.78
C GLU A 66 5.58 -27.45 -5.03
N GLY A 67 6.82 -27.05 -5.39
CA GLY A 67 7.48 -27.53 -6.60
C GLY A 67 6.75 -27.08 -7.88
N GLN A 68 6.15 -28.03 -8.59
CA GLN A 68 5.37 -27.79 -9.81
C GLN A 68 3.85 -27.84 -9.59
N GLU A 69 3.41 -27.92 -8.35
CA GLU A 69 2.00 -27.89 -8.00
C GLU A 69 1.68 -26.57 -7.29
N VAL A 70 0.51 -26.01 -7.59
CA VAL A 70 -0.05 -24.88 -6.85
C VAL A 70 -1.32 -25.38 -6.18
N GLN A 71 -1.38 -25.27 -4.87
CA GLN A 71 -2.60 -25.49 -4.10
C GLN A 71 -3.33 -24.17 -3.92
N ILE A 72 -4.63 -24.20 -4.12
CA ILE A 72 -5.53 -23.10 -3.77
C ILE A 72 -6.34 -23.48 -2.52
N GLU A 73 -6.58 -22.50 -1.67
CA GLU A 73 -7.47 -22.57 -0.51
C GLU A 73 -8.37 -21.33 -0.52
N VAL A 74 -9.68 -21.50 -0.42
CA VAL A 74 -10.60 -20.37 -0.29
C VAL A 74 -10.61 -19.90 1.15
N VAL A 75 -10.23 -18.65 1.40
CA VAL A 75 -10.17 -18.06 2.74
C VAL A 75 -11.50 -17.40 3.10
N SER A 76 -12.10 -16.67 2.16
CA SER A 76 -13.41 -16.03 2.33
C SER A 76 -14.09 -15.82 0.97
N GLY A 77 -15.42 -15.68 0.99
CA GLY A 77 -16.24 -15.49 -0.21
C GLY A 77 -16.28 -16.71 -1.13
N ASP A 78 -17.01 -16.58 -2.23
CA ASP A 78 -17.13 -17.63 -3.25
C ASP A 78 -16.12 -17.41 -4.37
N ILE A 79 -15.36 -18.46 -4.69
CA ILE A 79 -14.30 -18.41 -5.72
C ILE A 79 -14.60 -19.48 -6.77
N HIS A 80 -14.55 -19.09 -8.03
CA HIS A 80 -14.83 -20.02 -9.12
C HIS A 80 -13.52 -20.50 -9.74
N VAL A 81 -13.35 -21.82 -9.83
CA VAL A 81 -12.17 -22.46 -10.41
C VAL A 81 -12.67 -23.31 -11.57
N GLY A 82 -12.37 -22.87 -12.79
CA GLY A 82 -13.01 -23.38 -14.00
C GLY A 82 -14.54 -23.22 -13.93
N GLN A 83 -15.25 -24.35 -13.86
CA GLN A 83 -16.72 -24.41 -13.78
C GLN A 83 -17.26 -24.65 -12.36
N ARG A 84 -16.38 -24.84 -11.37
CA ARG A 84 -16.76 -25.17 -10.00
C ARG A 84 -16.67 -23.93 -9.11
N THR A 85 -17.71 -23.67 -8.32
CA THR A 85 -17.65 -22.72 -7.20
C THR A 85 -17.08 -23.44 -5.97
N MET A 86 -16.10 -22.84 -5.31
CA MET A 86 -15.49 -23.30 -4.08
C MET A 86 -15.88 -22.36 -2.93
N SER A 87 -16.21 -22.95 -1.79
CA SER A 87 -16.60 -22.23 -0.57
C SER A 87 -15.42 -22.08 0.42
N PRO A 88 -15.50 -21.16 1.40
CA PRO A 88 -14.44 -20.97 2.39
C PRO A 88 -14.04 -22.27 3.11
N GLY A 89 -12.73 -22.50 3.19
CA GLY A 89 -12.12 -23.71 3.74
C GLY A 89 -11.91 -24.85 2.73
N GLU A 90 -12.50 -24.76 1.53
CA GLU A 90 -12.21 -25.74 0.47
C GLU A 90 -10.83 -25.51 -0.14
N SER A 91 -10.12 -26.60 -0.43
CA SER A 91 -8.83 -26.61 -1.12
C SER A 91 -8.85 -27.52 -2.34
N SER A 92 -8.05 -27.17 -3.34
CA SER A 92 -7.91 -27.93 -4.59
C SER A 92 -6.54 -27.66 -5.21
N PRO A 93 -5.97 -28.59 -5.98
CA PRO A 93 -4.88 -28.26 -6.88
C PRO A 93 -5.36 -27.29 -7.98
N LEU A 94 -4.47 -26.38 -8.37
CA LEU A 94 -4.61 -25.48 -9.51
C LEU A 94 -3.56 -25.84 -10.56
N LEU A 95 -4.02 -26.25 -11.73
CA LEU A 95 -3.14 -26.68 -12.82
C LEU A 95 -2.79 -25.50 -13.75
N PRO A 96 -1.62 -25.52 -14.40
CA PRO A 96 -1.30 -24.53 -15.42
C PRO A 96 -2.35 -24.50 -16.53
N GLY A 97 -2.90 -23.32 -16.81
CA GLY A 97 -4.01 -23.10 -17.75
C GLY A 97 -5.38 -23.03 -17.09
N ASP A 98 -5.53 -23.41 -15.82
CA ASP A 98 -6.79 -23.26 -15.10
C ASP A 98 -7.10 -21.78 -14.85
N SER A 99 -8.35 -21.40 -15.06
CA SER A 99 -8.86 -20.07 -14.74
C SER A 99 -9.46 -20.04 -13.34
N VAL A 100 -9.04 -19.07 -12.53
CA VAL A 100 -9.63 -18.76 -11.23
C VAL A 100 -10.29 -17.41 -11.30
N ARG A 101 -11.54 -17.31 -10.88
CA ARG A 101 -12.29 -16.06 -10.82
C ARG A 101 -12.47 -15.63 -9.39
N VAL A 102 -11.98 -14.42 -9.12
CA VAL A 102 -12.03 -13.75 -7.82
C VAL A 102 -12.83 -12.47 -8.03
N GLY A 103 -14.09 -12.49 -7.60
CA GLY A 103 -15.05 -11.44 -7.92
C GLY A 103 -15.25 -11.29 -9.44
N ASN A 104 -14.91 -10.12 -9.97
CA ASN A 104 -15.05 -9.79 -11.39
C ASN A 104 -13.77 -10.01 -12.22
N SER A 105 -12.66 -10.38 -11.57
CA SER A 105 -11.38 -10.61 -12.24
C SER A 105 -11.16 -12.11 -12.43
N SER A 106 -10.60 -12.48 -13.60
CA SER A 106 -10.16 -13.84 -13.88
C SER A 106 -8.66 -13.88 -14.01
N CYS A 107 -8.04 -14.84 -13.33
CA CYS A 107 -6.61 -15.10 -13.35
C CYS A 107 -6.35 -16.50 -13.90
N VAL A 108 -5.24 -16.67 -14.62
CA VAL A 108 -4.79 -17.95 -15.15
C VAL A 108 -3.39 -18.24 -14.63
N LEU A 109 -3.14 -19.48 -14.24
CA LEU A 109 -1.80 -19.93 -13.87
C LEU A 109 -1.00 -20.26 -15.14
N GLU A 110 0.05 -19.51 -15.43
CA GLU A 110 0.96 -19.76 -16.53
C GLU A 110 2.29 -20.35 -16.04
N THR A 111 2.88 -21.22 -16.84
CA THR A 111 4.26 -21.71 -16.61
C THR A 111 5.18 -21.17 -17.68
N VAL A 112 6.14 -20.35 -17.26
CA VAL A 112 7.17 -19.81 -18.15
C VAL A 112 8.42 -20.68 -18.03
N ARG A 113 8.91 -21.19 -19.17
CA ARG A 113 10.21 -21.86 -19.22
C ARG A 113 11.29 -20.78 -19.19
N GLN A 114 11.98 -20.64 -18.06
CA GLN A 114 13.24 -19.91 -18.06
C GLN A 114 14.30 -20.78 -18.75
N ASN A 115 14.75 -20.37 -19.95
CA ASN A 115 15.98 -20.90 -20.51
C ASN A 115 17.15 -20.32 -19.72
N VAL A 116 17.70 -21.10 -18.80
CA VAL A 116 18.87 -20.74 -17.97
C VAL A 116 20.14 -20.50 -18.83
N ALA A 117 20.10 -20.82 -20.13
CA ALA A 117 21.25 -20.65 -21.03
C ALA A 117 21.62 -19.19 -21.36
N ASN A 118 20.81 -18.19 -21.01
CA ASN A 118 21.07 -16.78 -21.38
C ASN A 118 21.47 -15.88 -20.20
N ALA A 119 21.64 -16.41 -18.99
CA ALA A 119 22.06 -15.61 -17.83
C ALA A 119 23.58 -15.34 -17.78
N GLU A 120 24.40 -16.03 -18.57
CA GLU A 120 25.87 -15.88 -18.58
C GLU A 120 26.47 -15.40 -19.92
N THR A 121 25.65 -14.97 -20.90
CA THR A 121 26.18 -14.52 -22.22
C THR A 121 25.59 -13.19 -22.71
N GLN A 122 25.06 -12.35 -21.82
CA GLN A 122 24.68 -10.96 -22.12
C GLN A 122 25.49 -9.90 -21.36
N ILE A 123 26.58 -10.30 -20.71
CA ILE A 123 27.64 -9.40 -20.22
C ILE A 123 28.89 -9.62 -21.07
N GLU A 124 28.76 -9.50 -22.40
CA GLU A 124 29.85 -9.16 -23.33
C GLU A 124 29.31 -9.21 -24.78
N ARG A 125 29.52 -8.12 -25.53
CA ARG A 125 29.19 -7.90 -26.96
C ARG A 125 27.74 -7.50 -27.26
N GLY A 126 27.51 -6.19 -27.16
CA GLY A 126 26.34 -5.53 -27.74
C GLY A 126 26.46 -4.01 -27.88
N SER A 127 27.68 -3.44 -27.85
CA SER A 127 27.87 -2.10 -28.40
C SER A 127 28.04 -2.25 -29.91
N MET A 128 27.05 -1.75 -30.67
CA MET A 128 27.21 -0.95 -31.89
C MET A 128 26.06 -1.19 -32.89
N ASN A 129 25.34 -0.11 -33.14
CA ASN A 129 24.54 0.21 -34.34
C ASN A 129 23.36 -0.71 -34.71
N GLN A 130 22.15 -0.28 -34.34
CA GLN A 130 21.06 -0.22 -35.31
C GLN A 130 20.34 1.13 -35.23
N SER A 131 20.52 1.90 -36.31
CA SER A 131 19.82 3.14 -36.59
C SER A 131 18.31 2.86 -36.71
N PHE A 132 17.51 3.45 -35.82
CA PHE A 132 16.08 3.53 -36.04
C PHE A 132 15.79 4.60 -37.11
N SER A 133 15.28 4.15 -38.24
CA SER A 133 14.76 5.01 -39.31
C SER A 133 13.44 5.65 -38.85
N PRO A 134 13.18 6.95 -39.11
CA PRO A 134 11.96 7.61 -38.66
C PRO A 134 10.80 7.24 -39.58
N GLN A 135 9.94 6.31 -39.17
CA GLN A 135 8.69 6.05 -39.88
C GLN A 135 7.63 7.10 -39.50
N LYS A 136 7.47 8.09 -40.39
CA LYS A 136 6.33 9.02 -40.43
C LYS A 136 5.00 8.24 -40.33
N ARG A 137 4.23 8.44 -39.27
CA ARG A 137 2.79 8.20 -39.27
C ARG A 137 2.04 9.44 -38.78
N ARG A 138 1.08 9.84 -39.61
CA ARG A 138 0.27 11.06 -39.54
C ARG A 138 -0.72 10.98 -38.38
N LYS A 139 -0.80 12.05 -37.58
CA LYS A 139 -1.83 12.26 -36.54
C LYS A 139 -3.12 12.77 -37.19
N PRO A 140 -4.32 12.34 -36.75
CA PRO A 140 -5.49 13.21 -36.71
C PRO A 140 -5.62 13.85 -35.31
N PRO A 141 -6.30 15.00 -35.19
CA PRO A 141 -6.24 15.83 -34.00
C PRO A 141 -7.17 15.32 -32.90
N ILE A 142 -6.62 15.02 -31.73
CA ILE A 142 -7.40 14.78 -30.51
C ILE A 142 -7.64 16.15 -29.86
N ARG A 143 -8.91 16.52 -29.76
CA ARG A 143 -9.37 17.67 -28.99
C ARG A 143 -9.19 17.34 -27.50
N LEU A 144 -8.40 18.18 -26.85
CA LEU A 144 -8.14 18.19 -25.42
C LEU A 144 -9.42 18.65 -24.69
N THR A 145 -10.04 17.78 -23.89
CA THR A 145 -10.94 18.21 -22.82
C THR A 145 -10.31 17.82 -21.50
N LEU A 146 -9.76 18.82 -20.82
CA LEU A 146 -9.42 18.80 -19.40
C LEU A 146 -10.68 18.45 -18.59
N ALA A 147 -10.59 17.43 -17.74
CA ALA A 147 -11.37 17.33 -16.50
C ALA A 147 -10.73 16.24 -15.63
N GLY A 148 -9.63 16.60 -14.96
CA GLY A 148 -9.05 15.81 -13.89
C GLY A 148 -9.72 16.15 -12.57
N GLY A 149 -10.23 15.13 -11.89
CA GLY A 149 -10.73 15.20 -10.52
C GLY A 149 -10.66 13.80 -9.92
N PHE A 150 -9.52 13.48 -9.31
CA PHE A 150 -9.38 12.30 -8.47
C PHE A 150 -10.19 12.54 -7.19
N ILE A 151 -11.23 11.74 -6.98
CA ILE A 151 -12.03 11.75 -5.75
C ILE A 151 -11.50 10.61 -4.87
N LEU A 152 -10.72 10.95 -3.84
CA LEU A 152 -10.26 10.02 -2.82
C LEU A 152 -11.40 9.90 -1.79
N GLY A 153 -12.21 8.86 -1.92
CA GLY A 153 -13.40 8.66 -1.10
C GLY A 153 -13.05 7.97 0.23
N VAL A 154 -13.34 8.64 1.35
CA VAL A 154 -13.53 7.94 2.64
C VAL A 154 -14.85 7.19 2.60
N LEU A 155 -14.79 5.95 3.03
CA LEU A 155 -15.89 5.01 3.05
C LEU A 155 -16.79 5.29 4.26
N PHE A 156 -17.89 6.02 4.06
CA PHE A 156 -19.03 5.96 4.98
C PHE A 156 -19.69 4.60 4.82
N VAL A 157 -19.67 3.76 5.87
CA VAL A 157 -20.30 2.43 5.83
C VAL A 157 -21.77 2.60 6.21
N VAL A 158 -22.59 2.95 5.21
CA VAL A 158 -24.05 2.98 5.37
C VAL A 158 -24.60 1.59 5.01
N ILE A 159 -24.89 0.78 6.03
CA ILE A 159 -25.68 -0.44 5.85
C ILE A 159 -27.15 -0.02 5.88
N GLY A 160 -27.79 0.06 4.72
CA GLY A 160 -29.23 0.32 4.61
C GLY A 160 -29.91 -0.83 3.89
N ILE A 161 -30.69 -1.65 4.61
CA ILE A 161 -31.58 -2.62 3.97
C ILE A 161 -32.97 -1.99 3.88
N SER A 162 -33.39 -1.65 2.66
CA SER A 162 -34.73 -1.18 2.36
C SER A 162 -35.76 -2.31 2.46
N GLU A 163 -36.80 -2.05 3.23
CA GLU A 163 -38.12 -2.70 3.35
C GLU A 163 -38.42 -3.91 2.44
N TYR A 164 -38.60 -5.08 3.08
CA TYR A 164 -39.63 -6.03 2.65
C TYR A 164 -40.82 -5.90 3.61
N ALA A 165 -41.87 -5.25 3.13
CA ALA A 165 -43.15 -5.22 3.80
C ALA A 165 -43.84 -6.58 3.67
N GLY A 166 -44.33 -7.08 4.82
CA GLY A 166 -45.48 -7.98 4.87
C GLY A 166 -45.14 -9.46 5.03
N LEU A 167 -45.17 -9.92 6.27
CA LEU A 167 -45.98 -11.06 6.71
C LEU A 167 -45.96 -11.08 8.25
N SER A 168 -47.09 -10.73 8.85
CA SER A 168 -47.33 -10.99 10.26
C SER A 168 -47.39 -12.50 10.46
N ASP A 169 -46.43 -13.04 11.21
CA ASP A 169 -46.56 -14.36 11.80
C ASP A 169 -46.52 -14.24 13.32
N ASN A 170 -47.64 -14.63 13.95
CA ASN A 170 -47.78 -14.78 15.39
C ASN A 170 -47.06 -16.06 15.79
N GLY A 171 -45.73 -16.02 15.80
CA GLY A 171 -44.88 -17.09 16.31
C GLY A 171 -44.05 -16.54 17.45
N SER A 172 -44.30 -17.03 18.66
CA SER A 172 -43.41 -16.86 19.81
C SER A 172 -42.09 -17.57 19.53
N SER A 173 -41.21 -16.95 18.77
CA SER A 173 -39.79 -17.27 18.73
C SER A 173 -39.12 -16.57 19.91
N ASP A 174 -38.47 -17.35 20.77
CA ASP A 174 -37.45 -16.91 21.72
C ASP A 174 -36.27 -16.34 20.93
N GLU A 175 -36.49 -15.23 20.23
CA GLU A 175 -35.43 -14.44 19.63
C GLU A 175 -34.71 -13.68 20.75
N PRO A 176 -33.38 -13.79 20.87
CA PRO A 176 -32.65 -13.06 21.87
C PRO A 176 -32.91 -11.56 21.67
N ARG A 177 -33.53 -10.93 22.68
CA ARG A 177 -33.68 -9.47 22.72
C ARG A 177 -32.30 -8.84 22.54
N LEU A 178 -32.21 -7.81 21.69
CA LEU A 178 -31.01 -7.01 21.61
C LEU A 178 -30.68 -6.55 23.04
N PRO A 179 -29.46 -6.83 23.53
CA PRO A 179 -29.03 -6.26 24.78
C PRO A 179 -29.00 -4.74 24.63
N ASP A 180 -29.06 -4.02 25.74
CA ASP A 180 -28.99 -2.57 25.72
C ASP A 180 -27.58 -2.11 25.35
N LEU A 181 -27.29 -2.09 24.05
CA LEU A 181 -25.98 -1.76 23.49
C LEU A 181 -25.56 -0.33 23.89
N ALA A 182 -26.53 0.57 24.11
CA ALA A 182 -26.27 1.93 24.57
C ALA A 182 -25.66 1.96 25.99
N THR A 183 -25.95 0.97 26.84
CA THR A 183 -25.33 0.84 28.17
C THR A 183 -24.11 -0.07 28.19
N LEU A 184 -24.00 -1.05 27.28
CA LEU A 184 -22.86 -1.97 27.23
C LEU A 184 -21.60 -1.37 26.58
N LEU A 185 -21.73 -0.66 25.45
CA LEU A 185 -20.58 -0.19 24.69
C LEU A 185 -19.68 0.79 25.44
N PRO A 186 -20.20 1.76 26.23
CA PRO A 186 -19.35 2.63 27.04
C PRO A 186 -18.53 1.86 28.09
N VAL A 187 -19.10 0.81 28.68
CA VAL A 187 -18.42 -0.02 29.70
C VAL A 187 -17.28 -0.84 29.09
N GLU A 188 -17.44 -1.26 27.84
CA GLU A 188 -16.43 -2.00 27.06
C GLU A 188 -15.36 -1.08 26.42
N GLY A 189 -15.35 0.22 26.77
CA GLY A 189 -14.34 1.18 26.29
C GLY A 189 -14.64 1.81 24.92
N PHE A 190 -15.89 1.75 24.47
CA PHE A 190 -16.36 2.40 23.23
C PHE A 190 -17.10 3.71 23.54
N GLU A 191 -16.44 4.61 24.27
CA GLU A 191 -17.02 5.86 24.80
C GLU A 191 -17.46 6.85 23.72
N GLN A 192 -16.86 6.78 22.52
CA GLN A 192 -17.17 7.64 21.38
C GLN A 192 -18.14 6.98 20.38
N ILE A 193 -18.87 5.95 20.81
CA ILE A 193 -19.90 5.27 20.01
C ILE A 193 -21.28 5.59 20.56
N VAL A 194 -22.17 6.02 19.67
CA VAL A 194 -23.57 6.30 19.95
C VAL A 194 -24.43 5.20 19.33
N VAL A 195 -25.40 4.71 20.09
CA VAL A 195 -26.40 3.75 19.60
C VAL A 195 -27.77 4.39 19.65
N GLU A 196 -28.38 4.57 18.48
CA GLU A 196 -29.75 5.04 18.35
C GLU A 196 -30.67 3.88 18.01
N GLN A 197 -31.59 3.54 18.91
CA GLN A 197 -32.64 2.55 18.65
C GLN A 197 -33.94 3.25 18.24
N SER A 198 -34.42 2.95 17.03
CA SER A 198 -35.73 3.38 16.56
C SER A 198 -36.71 2.22 16.60
N SER A 199 -37.90 2.43 17.16
CA SER A 199 -38.93 1.41 17.36
C SER A 199 -39.24 0.65 16.06
N GLY A 200 -38.91 -0.65 16.03
CA GLY A 200 -39.18 -1.52 14.87
C GLY A 200 -38.20 -1.40 13.70
N LYS A 201 -37.09 -0.67 13.85
CA LYS A 201 -35.99 -0.60 12.87
C LYS A 201 -34.68 -1.14 13.46
N ALA A 202 -33.71 -1.43 12.59
CA ALA A 202 -32.35 -1.75 13.01
C ALA A 202 -31.77 -0.60 13.85
N ALA A 203 -31.02 -0.91 14.90
CA ALA A 203 -30.32 0.09 15.70
C ALA A 203 -29.18 0.71 14.90
N GLU A 204 -29.02 2.02 14.94
CA GLU A 204 -27.94 2.71 14.26
C GLU A 204 -26.78 2.91 15.25
N ILE A 205 -25.60 2.43 14.88
CA ILE A 205 -24.37 2.51 15.66
C ILE A 205 -23.44 3.45 14.91
N THR A 206 -23.24 4.65 15.44
CA THR A 206 -22.35 5.66 14.84
C THR A 206 -21.24 6.05 15.79
N GLY A 207 -20.10 6.51 15.27
CA GLY A 207 -19.05 7.05 16.12
C GLY A 207 -17.64 6.75 15.67
N PHE A 208 -16.72 6.75 16.64
CA PHE A 208 -15.28 6.69 16.41
C PHE A 208 -14.62 5.57 17.20
N VAL A 209 -13.66 4.90 16.56
CA VAL A 209 -12.71 3.99 17.21
C VAL A 209 -11.29 4.35 16.80
N ALA A 210 -10.34 4.19 17.72
CA ALA A 210 -8.98 4.66 17.50
C ALA A 210 -8.27 3.88 16.38
N GLY A 211 -8.50 2.57 16.28
CA GLY A 211 -7.79 1.73 15.30
C GLY A 211 -8.49 0.42 14.97
N ARG A 212 -7.91 -0.31 14.03
CA ARG A 212 -8.51 -1.52 13.43
C ARG A 212 -8.74 -2.63 14.45
N ALA A 213 -7.89 -2.73 15.47
CA ALA A 213 -8.05 -3.71 16.55
C ALA A 213 -9.33 -3.46 17.37
N GLN A 214 -9.61 -2.20 17.72
CA GLN A 214 -10.81 -1.81 18.45
C GLN A 214 -12.06 -1.98 17.58
N PHE A 215 -11.97 -1.64 16.29
CA PHE A 215 -13.04 -1.93 15.32
C PHE A 215 -13.35 -3.43 15.22
N LYS A 216 -12.32 -4.29 15.21
CA LYS A 216 -12.48 -5.74 15.22
C LYS A 216 -13.16 -6.25 16.50
N GLN A 217 -12.83 -5.66 17.65
CA GLN A 217 -13.50 -5.99 18.91
C GLN A 217 -14.97 -5.59 18.88
N LEU A 218 -15.29 -4.37 18.43
CA LEU A 218 -16.66 -3.89 18.27
C LEU A 218 -17.47 -4.81 17.36
N THR A 219 -16.95 -5.09 16.17
CA THR A 219 -17.62 -5.96 15.18
C THR A 219 -17.83 -7.37 15.71
N SER A 220 -16.89 -7.92 16.46
CA SER A 220 -17.06 -9.22 17.13
C SER A 220 -18.19 -9.19 18.16
N LEU A 221 -18.28 -8.13 18.97
CA LEU A 221 -19.30 -7.96 20.02
C LEU A 221 -20.70 -7.83 19.42
N ILE A 222 -20.85 -7.10 18.31
CA ILE A 222 -22.16 -6.87 17.67
C ILE A 222 -22.50 -7.92 16.62
N SER A 223 -21.58 -8.80 16.24
CA SER A 223 -21.80 -9.84 15.23
C SER A 223 -23.04 -10.73 15.47
N PRO A 224 -23.39 -11.11 16.72
CA PRO A 224 -24.62 -11.89 16.96
C PRO A 224 -25.90 -11.13 16.57
N TYR A 225 -25.82 -9.79 16.51
CA TYR A 225 -26.92 -8.88 16.24
C TYR A 225 -26.79 -8.17 14.88
N ALA A 226 -25.85 -8.59 14.02
CA ALA A 226 -25.52 -7.91 12.75
C ALA A 226 -26.72 -7.67 11.83
N HIS A 227 -27.76 -8.50 11.91
CA HIS A 227 -29.00 -8.38 11.13
C HIS A 227 -29.98 -7.31 11.67
N ARG A 228 -29.66 -6.69 12.81
CA ARG A 228 -30.49 -5.69 13.50
C ARG A 228 -29.75 -4.41 13.83
N VAL A 229 -28.53 -4.24 13.33
CA VAL A 229 -27.74 -3.04 13.57
C VAL A 229 -27.15 -2.53 12.25
N ASN A 230 -27.19 -1.22 12.07
CA ASN A 230 -26.47 -0.51 11.02
C ASN A 230 -25.25 0.13 11.66
N VAL A 231 -24.08 -0.01 11.06
CA VAL A 231 -22.81 0.37 11.67
C VAL A 231 -22.10 1.37 10.79
N ASP A 232 -22.00 2.62 11.23
CA ASP A 232 -21.27 3.70 10.58
C ASP A 232 -20.18 4.24 11.52
N ILE A 233 -19.01 3.59 11.48
CA ILE A 233 -17.90 3.87 12.40
C ILE A 233 -16.70 4.41 11.63
N SER A 234 -16.16 5.52 12.12
CA SER A 234 -14.89 6.07 11.67
C SER A 234 -13.71 5.43 12.42
N VAL A 235 -12.70 4.96 11.68
CA VAL A 235 -11.49 4.37 12.25
C VAL A 235 -10.34 5.39 12.17
N GLY A 236 -9.82 5.81 13.32
CA GLY A 236 -8.76 6.83 13.42
C GLY A 236 -7.50 6.49 12.63
N GLU A 237 -7.02 5.26 12.75
CA GLU A 237 -5.85 4.74 12.03
C GLU A 237 -5.95 4.89 10.49
N GLU A 238 -7.15 4.76 9.91
CA GLU A 238 -7.34 4.94 8.46
C GLU A 238 -7.28 6.41 8.04
N LEU A 239 -7.87 7.29 8.85
CA LEU A 239 -7.77 8.73 8.66
C LEU A 239 -6.31 9.20 8.82
N GLN A 240 -5.61 8.66 9.81
CA GLN A 240 -4.19 8.89 10.06
C GLN A 240 -3.34 8.49 8.85
N ASP A 241 -3.50 7.27 8.34
CA ASP A 241 -2.79 6.76 7.16
C ASP A 241 -3.03 7.65 5.93
N SER A 242 -4.27 8.08 5.73
CA SER A 242 -4.67 8.93 4.60
C SER A 242 -4.02 10.31 4.67
N VAL A 243 -4.08 10.98 5.81
CA VAL A 243 -3.43 12.29 6.01
C VAL A 243 -1.91 12.17 5.87
N ALA A 244 -1.29 11.17 6.52
CA ALA A 244 0.15 10.93 6.43
C ALA A 244 0.61 10.65 4.98
N SER A 245 -0.25 10.04 4.17
CA SER A 245 0.04 9.78 2.75
C SER A 245 0.11 11.06 1.92
N VAL A 246 -0.75 12.05 2.21
CA VAL A 246 -0.69 13.38 1.55
C VAL A 246 0.63 14.08 1.87
N TYR A 247 1.04 14.10 3.14
CA TYR A 247 2.34 14.68 3.53
C TYR A 247 3.53 13.97 2.87
N ARG A 248 3.50 12.63 2.84
CA ARG A 248 4.53 11.81 2.17
C ARG A 248 4.61 12.06 0.67
N LEU A 249 3.48 12.27 0.00
CA LEU A 249 3.43 12.63 -1.42
C LEU A 249 4.18 13.95 -1.71
N HIS A 250 4.20 14.85 -0.73
CA HIS A 250 4.95 16.12 -0.79
C HIS A 250 6.37 16.04 -0.21
N GLY A 251 6.85 14.84 0.11
CA GLY A 251 8.21 14.61 0.62
C GLY A 251 8.42 15.01 2.07
N ILE A 252 7.34 15.24 2.83
CA ILE A 252 7.42 15.67 4.23
C ILE A 252 7.09 14.47 5.13
N ALA A 253 8.00 14.18 6.05
CA ALA A 253 7.71 13.27 7.15
C ALA A 253 6.81 13.99 8.16
N ALA A 254 5.64 13.41 8.41
CA ALA A 254 4.65 13.92 9.35
C ALA A 254 4.26 12.80 10.31
N ASP A 255 4.25 13.12 11.60
CA ASP A 255 3.63 12.30 12.62
C ASP A 255 2.19 12.78 12.78
N VAL A 256 1.23 11.88 12.62
CA VAL A 256 -0.20 12.20 12.55
C VAL A 256 -0.88 11.46 13.68
N ASP A 257 -1.69 12.18 14.45
CA ASP A 257 -2.50 11.63 15.53
C ASP A 257 -3.98 12.01 15.32
N VAL A 258 -4.88 11.09 15.66
CA VAL A 258 -6.33 11.26 15.50
C VAL A 258 -7.00 10.97 16.84
N THR A 259 -7.44 12.02 17.51
CA THR A 259 -7.92 11.95 18.91
C THR A 259 -9.42 11.76 19.01
N ALA A 260 -10.17 12.15 17.98
CA ALA A 260 -11.61 12.04 17.88
C ALA A 260 -12.07 12.03 16.42
N MET A 261 -13.37 11.82 16.19
CA MET A 261 -13.97 11.85 14.86
C MET A 261 -13.59 13.12 14.09
N GLY A 262 -12.78 12.96 13.05
CA GLY A 262 -12.33 14.04 12.17
C GLY A 262 -11.42 15.09 12.80
N GLN A 263 -10.93 14.88 14.03
CA GLN A 263 -9.96 15.76 14.67
C GLN A 263 -8.55 15.18 14.51
N VAL A 264 -7.71 15.87 13.76
CA VAL A 264 -6.38 15.41 13.39
C VAL A 264 -5.32 16.41 13.85
N SER A 265 -4.28 15.92 14.51
CA SER A 265 -3.08 16.69 14.85
C SER A 265 -1.92 16.21 14.00
N VAL A 266 -1.20 17.14 13.38
CA VAL A 266 -0.05 16.82 12.51
C VAL A 266 1.21 17.50 13.03
N SER A 267 2.19 16.69 13.39
CA SER A 267 3.52 17.12 13.83
C SER A 267 4.53 16.99 12.69
N THR A 268 5.23 18.07 12.37
CA THR A 268 6.25 18.13 11.31
C THR A 268 7.51 18.84 11.79
N ALA A 269 8.60 18.65 11.04
CA ALA A 269 9.87 19.36 11.24
C ALA A 269 10.35 19.95 9.91
N VAL A 270 9.72 21.04 9.49
CA VAL A 270 9.95 21.68 8.19
C VAL A 270 10.49 23.10 8.41
N ALA A 271 11.56 23.43 7.70
CA ALA A 271 12.18 24.76 7.75
C ALA A 271 11.33 25.82 7.01
N GLU A 272 10.82 25.48 5.82
CA GLU A 272 9.96 26.35 5.02
C GLU A 272 8.48 26.14 5.36
N VAL A 273 7.90 27.03 6.17
CA VAL A 273 6.52 26.85 6.69
C VAL A 273 5.45 27.03 5.61
N SER A 274 5.71 27.82 4.56
CA SER A 274 4.75 28.11 3.48
C SER A 274 4.31 26.88 2.70
N ILE A 275 5.14 25.84 2.64
CA ILE A 275 4.77 24.58 1.97
C ILE A 275 3.65 23.86 2.73
N LEU A 276 3.58 24.02 4.06
CA LEU A 276 2.59 23.35 4.91
C LEU A 276 1.18 23.86 4.60
N ASP A 277 0.99 25.15 4.37
CA ASP A 277 -0.33 25.71 4.05
C ASP A 277 -0.92 25.06 2.78
N THR A 278 -0.09 24.86 1.75
CA THR A 278 -0.52 24.20 0.50
C THR A 278 -0.89 22.73 0.72
N ILE A 279 -0.13 22.03 1.57
CA ILE A 279 -0.37 20.63 1.88
C ILE A 279 -1.65 20.49 2.70
N GLU A 280 -1.87 21.35 3.69
CA GLU A 280 -3.07 21.35 4.52
C GLU A 280 -4.34 21.65 3.72
N GLU A 281 -4.28 22.58 2.77
CA GLU A 281 -5.39 22.82 1.84
C GLU A 281 -5.73 21.56 1.05
N ARG A 282 -4.72 20.79 0.61
CA ARG A 282 -4.95 19.49 -0.03
C ARG A 282 -5.49 18.46 0.94
N VAL A 283 -5.02 18.40 2.18
CA VAL A 283 -5.56 17.48 3.18
C VAL A 283 -7.06 17.74 3.40
N ARG A 284 -7.46 18.99 3.60
CA ARG A 284 -8.88 19.35 3.81
C ARG A 284 -9.75 19.06 2.60
N LYS A 285 -9.19 19.10 1.39
CA LYS A 285 -9.92 18.88 0.14
C LYS A 285 -9.98 17.41 -0.27
N ASP A 286 -8.87 16.71 -0.12
CA ASP A 286 -8.63 15.40 -0.72
C ASP A 286 -8.80 14.28 0.32
N VAL A 287 -8.76 14.56 1.63
CA VAL A 287 -9.00 13.57 2.69
C VAL A 287 -10.37 13.81 3.29
N ALA A 288 -11.35 13.00 2.87
CA ALA A 288 -12.68 13.03 3.48
C ALA A 288 -12.62 12.63 4.96
N GLY A 289 -13.56 13.11 5.76
CA GLY A 289 -13.59 12.85 7.21
C GLY A 289 -12.70 13.75 8.06
N VAL A 290 -11.76 14.51 7.48
CA VAL A 290 -11.05 15.57 8.22
C VAL A 290 -12.01 16.75 8.46
N MET A 291 -12.29 17.04 9.73
CA MET A 291 -13.11 18.18 10.16
C MET A 291 -12.25 19.32 10.71
N ASN A 292 -11.28 18.97 11.55
CA ASN A 292 -10.31 19.89 12.14
C ASN A 292 -8.90 19.34 11.94
N LEU A 293 -7.97 20.22 11.58
CA LEU A 293 -6.57 19.90 11.38
C LEU A 293 -5.70 20.89 12.17
N ASP A 294 -5.05 20.39 13.22
CA ASP A 294 -4.13 21.14 14.06
C ASP A 294 -2.69 20.90 13.60
N ARG A 295 -1.96 21.98 13.33
CA ARG A 295 -0.54 21.91 12.90
C ARG A 295 0.38 22.18 14.09
N ILE A 296 1.36 21.28 14.24
CA ILE A 296 2.52 21.46 15.10
C ILE A 296 3.76 21.35 14.21
N ASN A 297 4.45 22.46 13.97
CA ASN A 297 5.74 22.42 13.27
C ASN A 297 6.85 22.79 14.25
N THR A 298 7.82 21.90 14.41
CA THR A 298 9.07 22.18 15.13
C THR A 298 10.18 22.23 14.08
N PRO A 299 10.46 23.41 13.49
CA PRO A 299 11.50 23.53 12.47
C PRO A 299 12.81 22.90 12.97
N PRO A 300 13.54 22.17 12.11
CA PRO A 300 14.87 21.70 12.47
C PRO A 300 15.66 22.92 12.92
N LEU A 301 16.28 22.85 14.10
CA LEU A 301 17.27 23.85 14.50
C LEU A 301 18.27 23.94 13.34
N GLU A 302 18.54 25.14 12.85
CA GLU A 302 19.69 25.37 12.00
C GLU A 302 20.86 24.68 12.70
N ILE A 303 21.37 23.62 12.08
CA ILE A 303 22.60 23.02 12.54
C ILE A 303 23.61 24.14 12.27
N GLU A 304 23.93 24.94 13.30
CA GLU A 304 25.21 25.64 13.33
C GLU A 304 26.20 24.58 12.91
N ASP A 305 26.84 24.80 11.75
CA ASP A 305 27.86 23.93 11.22
C ASP A 305 28.73 23.54 12.40
N LYS A 306 28.54 22.32 12.90
CA LYS A 306 29.43 21.75 13.89
C LYS A 306 30.69 21.55 13.09
N THR A 307 31.54 22.58 13.08
CA THR A 307 32.93 22.51 12.68
C THR A 307 33.42 21.20 13.25
N PRO A 308 33.76 20.21 12.41
CA PRO A 308 34.10 18.89 12.90
C PRO A 308 35.17 19.09 13.97
N ALA A 309 34.87 18.64 15.19
CA ALA A 309 35.80 18.69 16.29
C ALA A 309 37.14 18.13 15.80
N ASP A 310 38.20 18.88 16.09
CA ASP A 310 39.54 18.60 15.65
C ASP A 310 39.90 17.10 15.77
N THR A 311 40.49 16.59 14.69
CA THR A 311 41.31 15.36 14.63
C THR A 311 40.63 14.01 14.93
N ILE A 312 39.74 13.56 14.03
CA ILE A 312 39.70 12.12 13.71
C ILE A 312 40.84 11.85 12.71
N PRO A 313 41.77 10.91 12.98
CA PRO A 313 42.83 10.58 12.01
C PRO A 313 42.21 10.16 10.67
N GLY A 314 42.69 10.77 9.59
CA GLY A 314 42.14 10.55 8.25
C GLY A 314 42.16 9.06 7.88
N LYS A 315 41.03 8.55 7.36
CA LYS A 315 40.96 7.18 6.84
C LYS A 315 41.85 7.07 5.59
N ARG A 316 42.65 6.01 5.51
CA ARG A 316 43.50 5.74 4.35
C ARG A 316 42.66 5.27 3.17
N ILE A 317 42.89 5.88 2.01
CA ILE A 317 42.29 5.48 0.74
C ILE A 317 43.09 4.31 0.18
N VAL A 318 42.38 3.24 -0.16
CA VAL A 318 42.96 2.00 -0.68
C VAL A 318 42.75 1.88 -2.19
N LEU A 319 41.66 2.43 -2.71
CA LEU A 319 41.33 2.37 -4.14
C LEU A 319 40.54 3.61 -4.57
N VAL A 320 40.83 4.09 -5.77
CA VAL A 320 40.05 5.09 -6.49
C VAL A 320 39.48 4.44 -7.74
N VAL A 321 38.16 4.52 -7.92
CA VAL A 321 37.45 4.01 -9.10
C VAL A 321 36.82 5.20 -9.81
N ALA A 322 37.37 5.54 -10.98
CA ALA A 322 36.93 6.68 -11.78
C ALA A 322 35.81 6.35 -12.80
N SER A 323 35.36 5.10 -12.88
CA SER A 323 34.25 4.68 -13.75
C SER A 323 32.89 4.99 -13.12
N GLU A 324 31.91 5.46 -13.89
CA GLU A 324 30.59 5.80 -13.35
C GLU A 324 29.83 4.58 -12.77
N PRO A 325 29.35 4.66 -11.51
CA PRO A 325 29.51 5.78 -10.58
C PRO A 325 30.91 5.80 -9.94
N ALA A 326 31.61 6.94 -10.02
CA ALA A 326 32.96 7.07 -9.47
C ALA A 326 32.95 7.07 -7.94
N TYR A 327 33.86 6.33 -7.32
CA TYR A 327 33.96 6.21 -5.86
C TYR A 327 35.38 5.97 -5.37
N ILE A 328 35.61 6.27 -4.09
CA ILE A 328 36.82 5.85 -3.37
C ILE A 328 36.47 4.77 -2.35
N LEU A 329 37.41 3.85 -2.11
CA LEU A 329 37.31 2.80 -1.09
C LEU A 329 38.34 3.07 0.01
N THR A 330 37.89 3.15 1.25
CA THR A 330 38.78 3.25 2.43
C THR A 330 39.14 1.87 2.98
N GLU A 331 40.18 1.82 3.81
CA GLU A 331 40.70 0.57 4.41
C GLU A 331 39.66 -0.25 5.18
N ASP A 332 38.66 0.41 5.77
CA ASP A 332 37.54 -0.23 6.47
C ASP A 332 36.43 -0.75 5.54
N GLY A 333 36.64 -0.69 4.22
CA GLY A 333 35.69 -1.14 3.21
C GLY A 333 34.57 -0.14 2.90
N SER A 334 34.59 1.06 3.48
CA SER A 334 33.58 2.09 3.20
C SER A 334 33.77 2.68 1.80
N ARG A 335 32.67 2.94 1.10
CA ARG A 335 32.65 3.58 -0.22
C ARG A 335 32.15 5.01 -0.10
N TYR A 336 32.90 5.95 -0.67
CA TYR A 336 32.55 7.37 -0.70
C TYR A 336 32.47 7.86 -2.14
N PHE A 337 31.41 8.61 -2.47
CA PHE A 337 31.14 9.15 -3.80
C PHE A 337 31.35 10.67 -3.82
N SER A 338 31.32 11.28 -5.00
CA SER A 338 31.27 12.76 -5.10
C SER A 338 30.13 13.31 -4.23
N GLY A 339 30.41 14.39 -3.51
CA GLY A 339 29.53 15.03 -2.53
C GLY A 339 29.64 14.49 -1.10
N SER A 340 30.29 13.33 -0.89
CA SER A 340 30.41 12.71 0.44
C SER A 340 31.40 13.47 1.34
N VAL A 341 31.14 13.49 2.65
CA VAL A 341 32.05 14.03 3.66
C VAL A 341 32.85 12.90 4.29
N LEU A 342 34.18 13.01 4.26
CA LEU A 342 35.12 12.10 4.90
C LEU A 342 35.20 12.37 6.40
N PRO A 343 35.56 11.38 7.23
CA PRO A 343 35.67 11.54 8.69
C PRO A 343 36.62 12.67 9.14
N GLY A 344 37.57 13.09 8.30
CA GLY A 344 38.46 14.24 8.56
C GLY A 344 37.86 15.61 8.22
N GLY A 345 36.58 15.67 7.87
CA GLY A 345 35.85 16.89 7.53
C GLY A 345 35.96 17.34 6.07
N TYR A 346 36.68 16.60 5.22
CA TYR A 346 36.82 16.92 3.79
C TYR A 346 35.64 16.40 2.98
N ARG A 347 35.05 17.23 2.14
CA ARG A 347 34.03 16.82 1.16
C ARG A 347 34.68 16.47 -0.17
N ILE A 348 34.28 15.37 -0.79
CA ILE A 348 34.72 14.99 -2.14
C ILE A 348 34.00 15.86 -3.16
N GLN A 349 34.74 16.66 -3.93
CA GLN A 349 34.20 17.50 -4.98
C GLN A 349 34.14 16.75 -6.32
N ALA A 350 35.21 16.05 -6.67
CA ALA A 350 35.30 15.26 -7.89
C ALA A 350 36.26 14.07 -7.70
N ILE A 351 35.99 13.00 -8.43
CA ILE A 351 36.82 11.79 -8.49
C ILE A 351 37.19 11.58 -9.95
N HIS A 352 38.48 11.62 -10.25
CA HIS A 352 39.04 11.39 -11.57
C HIS A 352 39.93 10.14 -11.54
N ASP A 353 40.46 9.76 -12.70
CA ASP A 353 41.49 8.74 -12.76
C ASP A 353 42.74 9.22 -11.99
N GLN A 354 43.15 8.46 -10.98
CA GLN A 354 44.31 8.73 -10.09
C GLN A 354 44.27 10.06 -9.30
N LYS A 355 43.14 10.78 -9.30
CA LYS A 355 43.04 12.11 -8.67
C LYS A 355 41.72 12.29 -7.96
N VAL A 356 41.76 12.84 -6.74
CA VAL A 356 40.55 13.17 -5.97
C VAL A 356 40.64 14.61 -5.48
N ASP A 357 39.63 15.41 -5.82
CA ASP A 357 39.50 16.80 -5.40
C ASP A 357 38.66 16.85 -4.12
N LEU A 358 39.23 17.42 -3.06
CA LEU A 358 38.61 17.55 -1.73
C LEU A 358 38.47 19.02 -1.34
N VAL A 359 37.43 19.36 -0.59
CA VAL A 359 37.21 20.71 -0.04
C VAL A 359 36.87 20.66 1.45
N ARG A 360 37.43 21.58 2.24
CA ARG A 360 37.10 21.78 3.66
C ARG A 360 37.29 23.25 4.02
N ASN A 361 36.26 23.91 4.57
CA ASN A 361 36.33 25.32 4.96
C ASN A 361 36.91 26.24 3.86
N ASP A 362 36.44 26.05 2.62
CA ASP A 362 36.94 26.74 1.41
C ASP A 362 38.41 26.48 1.02
N GLU A 363 39.11 25.58 1.72
CA GLU A 363 40.43 25.08 1.32
C GLU A 363 40.30 23.86 0.42
N TYR A 364 40.99 23.92 -0.74
CA TYR A 364 41.05 22.83 -1.70
C TYR A 364 42.28 21.96 -1.45
N LEU A 365 42.06 20.66 -1.40
CA LEU A 365 43.11 19.66 -1.27
C LEU A 365 42.99 18.65 -2.41
N GLU A 366 44.08 18.46 -3.16
CA GLU A 366 44.17 17.46 -4.20
C GLU A 366 44.94 16.24 -3.67
N LEU A 367 44.35 15.05 -3.81
CA LEU A 367 45.03 13.79 -3.55
C LEU A 367 45.34 13.10 -4.87
N ILE A 368 46.63 12.80 -5.06
CA ILE A 368 47.17 12.11 -6.24
C ILE A 368 47.59 10.70 -5.80
N PHE A 369 47.20 9.69 -6.57
CA PHE A 369 47.40 8.26 -6.25
C PHE A 369 48.33 7.54 -7.22
#